data_AF-A0A7D6ZHL1-F1
#
_entry.id   AF-A0A7D6ZHL1-F1
#
_cell.length_a   1.000
_cell.length_b   1.000
_cell.length_c   1.000
_cell.angle_alpha   90.00
_cell.angle_beta   90.00
_cell.angle_gamma   90.00
#
_symmetry.space_group_name_H-M   'P 1'
#
loop_
_entity.id
_entity.type
_entity.pdbx_description
1 polymer ?
#
loop_
_entity_poly.entity_id
_entity_poly.type
_entity_poly.pdbx_seq_one_letter_code
_entity_poly.pdbx_strand_id
1 'polypeptide(L)' 'MTHDAPTGEWFKSSWSEASNACVEVRFDEGSVRVRDSKRPGGPELRFDSHAWDSFLASGVWRR' A
#
# COMPACT_ATOMS: atom_id res chain seq x y z
N MET A 1 10.30 13.00 -4.04
CA MET A 1 9.27 12.52 -4.97
C MET A 1 8.07 12.09 -4.18
N THR A 2 7.20 13.02 -3.82
CA THR A 2 5.88 12.72 -3.25
C THR A 2 5.06 12.16 -4.42
N HIS A 3 4.90 10.83 -4.48
CA HIS A 3 4.01 10.23 -5.45
C HIS A 3 2.58 10.59 -5.03
N ASP A 4 1.95 11.44 -5.82
CA ASP A 4 0.51 11.68 -5.77
C ASP A 4 -0.17 10.37 -6.19
N ALA A 5 -0.41 9.52 -5.21
CA ALA A 5 -1.04 8.24 -5.45
C ALA A 5 -2.54 8.49 -5.74
N PRO A 6 -3.07 7.95 -6.84
CA PRO A 6 -4.46 8.19 -7.21
C PRO A 6 -5.39 7.67 -6.10
N THR A 7 -6.19 8.57 -5.55
CA THR A 7 -7.21 8.23 -4.53
C THR A 7 -8.26 7.33 -5.16
N GLY A 8 -8.58 6.21 -4.50
CA GLY A 8 -9.59 5.26 -4.95
C GLY A 8 -9.12 4.23 -5.99
N GLU A 9 -7.87 4.29 -6.45
CA GLU A 9 -7.31 3.33 -7.41
C GLU A 9 -6.16 2.52 -6.80
N TRP A 10 -5.96 1.32 -7.33
CA TRP A 10 -4.82 0.47 -6.96
C TRP A 10 -3.58 0.90 -7.72
N PHE A 11 -2.48 1.12 -7.00
CA PHE A 11 -1.18 1.42 -7.59
C PHE A 11 -0.12 0.50 -6.99
N LYS A 12 0.90 0.18 -7.79
CA LYS A 12 2.01 -0.66 -7.34
C LYS A 12 2.91 0.13 -6.40
N SER A 13 3.29 -0.50 -5.28
CA SER A 13 4.26 0.09 -4.36
C SER A 13 5.63 0.23 -5.03
N SER A 14 6.28 1.38 -4.86
CA SER A 14 7.64 1.64 -5.35
C SER A 14 8.70 0.75 -4.70
N TRP A 15 8.37 0.11 -3.57
CA TRP A 15 9.22 -0.85 -2.87
C TRP A 15 9.14 -2.27 -3.43
N SER A 16 8.26 -2.51 -4.40
CA SER A 16 8.17 -3.80 -5.06
C SER A 16 8.98 -3.75 -6.36
N GLU A 17 10.19 -4.31 -6.37
CA GLU A 17 11.06 -4.33 -7.55
C GLU A 17 10.35 -4.92 -8.77
N ALA A 18 10.68 -4.45 -9.98
CA ALA A 18 9.99 -4.78 -11.23
C ALA A 18 9.86 -6.29 -11.51
N SER A 19 10.83 -7.10 -11.07
CA SER A 19 10.84 -8.56 -11.23
C SER A 19 10.04 -9.30 -10.15
N ASN A 20 9.67 -8.61 -9.06
CA ASN A 20 8.96 -9.13 -7.89
C ASN A 20 7.87 -8.16 -7.39
N ALA A 21 7.15 -7.52 -8.32
CA ALA A 21 6.08 -6.57 -8.03
C ALA A 21 4.88 -7.29 -7.39
N CYS A 22 4.93 -7.52 -6.08
CA CYS A 22 3.98 -8.34 -5.33
C CYS A 22 2.98 -7.54 -4.50
N VAL A 23 3.10 -6.20 -4.40
CA VAL A 23 2.23 -5.39 -3.55
C VAL A 23 1.60 -4.22 -4.30
N GLU A 24 0.26 -4.17 -4.24
CA GLU A 24 -0.54 -3.01 -4.62
C GLU A 24 -1.15 -2.36 -3.38
N VAL A 25 -1.26 -1.04 -3.42
CA VAL A 25 -1.85 -0.20 -2.37
C VAL A 25 -2.98 0.61 -2.99
N ARG A 26 -4.04 0.86 -2.21
CA ARG A 26 -5.13 1.78 -2.57
C ARG A 26 -5.46 2.65 -1.37
N PHE A 27 -5.56 3.96 -1.61
CA PHE A 27 -6.01 4.92 -0.60
C PHE A 27 -7.51 5.17 -0.78
N ASP A 28 -8.29 4.83 0.24
CA ASP A 28 -9.72 5.13 0.35
C ASP A 28 -9.95 6.20 1.42
N GLU A 29 -11.17 6.75 1.49
CA GLU A 29 -11.55 7.64 2.59
C GLU A 29 -11.45 6.90 3.94
N GLY A 30 -10.50 7.34 4.77
CA GLY A 30 -10.26 6.81 6.12
C GLY A 30 -9.58 5.44 6.18
N SER A 31 -9.13 4.86 5.06
CA SER A 31 -8.43 3.57 5.12
C SER A 31 -7.44 3.35 3.99
N VAL A 32 -6.45 2.51 4.27
CA VAL A 32 -5.46 2.04 3.31
C VAL A 32 -5.63 0.55 3.10
N ARG A 33 -5.75 0.15 1.84
CA ARG A 33 -5.83 -1.27 1.46
C ARG A 33 -4.53 -1.73 0.84
N VAL A 34 -4.11 -2.94 1.18
CA VAL A 34 -2.90 -3.58 0.67
C VAL A 34 -3.24 -4.98 0.21
N ARG A 35 -2.79 -5.37 -0.99
CA ARG A 35 -3.03 -6.71 -1.54
C ARG A 35 -1.84 -7.26 -2.30
N ASP A 36 -1.89 -8.56 -2.54
CA ASP A 36 -0.97 -9.25 -3.45
C ASP A 36 -1.34 -8.93 -4.90
N SER A 37 -0.44 -8.26 -5.62
CA SER A 37 -0.63 -7.91 -7.04
C SER A 37 -0.83 -9.14 -7.94
N LYS A 38 -0.29 -10.30 -7.54
CA LYS A 38 -0.40 -11.57 -8.28
C LYS A 38 -1.72 -12.28 -8.02
N ARG A 39 -2.47 -11.87 -6.99
CA ARG A 39 -3.79 -12.42 -6.63
C ARG A 39 -4.78 -11.29 -6.33
N PRO A 40 -5.17 -10.48 -7.32
CA PRO A 40 -5.99 -9.28 -7.10
C PRO A 40 -7.41 -9.56 -6.57
N GLY A 41 -7.92 -10.79 -6.73
CA GLY A 41 -9.18 -11.24 -6.11
C GLY A 41 -9.00 -12.02 -4.79
N GLY A 42 -7.78 -12.06 -4.26
CA GLY A 42 -7.46 -12.70 -2.98
C GLY A 42 -7.74 -11.79 -1.78
N PRO A 43 -7.30 -12.21 -0.57
CA PRO A 43 -7.46 -11.42 0.64
C PRO A 43 -6.77 -10.06 0.56
N GLU A 44 -7.41 -9.05 1.13
CA GLU A 44 -6.88 -7.69 1.28
C GLU A 44 -6.65 -7.39 2.75
N LEU A 45 -5.53 -6.72 3.06
CA LEU A 45 -5.34 -6.09 4.36
C LEU A 45 -5.94 -4.69 4.31
N ARG A 46 -6.68 -4.31 5.35
CA ARG A 46 -7.27 -2.98 5.49
C ARG A 46 -6.80 -2.36 6.80
N PHE A 47 -6.20 -1.18 6.69
CA PHE A 47 -5.73 -0.39 7.80
C PHE A 47 -6.57 0.87 7.92
N ASP A 48 -6.86 1.30 9.14
CA ASP A 48 -7.29 2.67 9.42
C ASP A 48 -6.17 3.65 9.01
N SER A 49 -6.53 4.84 8.51
CA SER A 49 -5.54 5.82 8.06
C SER A 49 -4.55 6.22 9.16
N HIS A 50 -5.01 6.39 10.41
CA HIS A 50 -4.12 6.74 11.53
C HIS A 50 -3.14 5.62 11.87
N ALA A 51 -3.59 4.36 11.78
CA ALA A 51 -2.73 3.20 11.98
C ALA A 51 -1.66 3.10 10.88
N TRP A 52 -2.03 3.38 9.63
CA TRP A 52 -1.09 3.43 8.50
C TRP A 52 -0.04 4.53 8.69
N ASP A 53 -0.45 5.74 9.07
CA ASP A 53 0.46 6.86 9.32
C ASP A 53 1.42 6.54 10.47
N SER A 54 0.93 5.92 11.55
CA SER A 54 1.75 5.46 12.67
C SER A 54 2.78 4.42 12.24
N PHE A 55 2.38 3.46 11.38
CA PHE A 55 3.29 2.48 10.80
C PHE A 55 4.39 3.15 9.96
N LEU A 56 4.03 4.11 9.10
CA LEU A 56 5.01 4.86 8.30
C LEU A 56 5.96 5.67 9.17
N ALA A 57 5.46 6.33 10.22
CA ALA A 57 6.25 7.14 11.14
C ALA A 57 7.20 6.28 12.01
N SER A 58 6.81 5.05 12.35
CA SER A 58 7.61 4.16 13.18
C SER A 58 8.97 3.79 12.58
N GLY A 59 9.11 3.86 11.25
CA GLY A 59 10.35 3.53 10.55
C GLY A 59 10.72 2.05 10.55
N VAL A 60 9.87 1.15 11.10
CA VAL A 60 10.13 -0.30 11.15
C VAL A 60 10.25 -0.95 9.77
N TRP A 61 9.78 -0.27 8.73
CA TRP A 61 9.89 -0.68 7.32
C TRP A 61 11.25 -0.33 6.68
N ARG A 62 12.05 0.53 7.32
CA ARG A 62 13.41 0.85 6.86
C ARG A 62 14.35 -0.25 7.33
N ARG A 63 14.91 -1.02 6.39
CA ARG A 63 15.97 -2.00 6.64
C ARG A 63 17.31 -1.45 6.17
#